data_AF-A0A968K7M9-F1
#
_entry.id   AF-A0A968K7M9-F1
#
_cell.length_a   1.000
_cell.length_b   1.000
_cell.length_c   1.000
_cell.angle_alpha   90.00
_cell.angle_beta   90.00
_cell.angle_gamma   90.00
#
_symmetry.space_group_name_H-M   'P 1'
#
loop_
_entity.id
_entity.type
_entity.pdbx_description
1 polymer ?
#
loop_
_entity_poly.entity_id
_entity_poly.type
_entity_poly.pdbx_seq_one_letter_code
_entity_poly.pdbx_strand_id
1 'polypeptide(L)'
;MGEDFSLYFDIIAVFAFILGGGNLCRVHFSKVYRKKTDWQFSIVTLLGFFVMLAAGLFKIGNPEGIQGDVTAAGSLFADLYDSIFTPLQGTMYALLAFFVASASYRAFRAKNIDASILLIAAFVILLGRTPAPSLIADFFAGAGIGFMATAFNFVPTLTDWIMDVPNLAGQRAILIGIALGVISMALRLILGVERTYLGADSK
;
A
#
# COMPACT_ATOMS: atom_id res chain seq x y z
N MET A 1 -27.05 2.46 -7.30
CA MET A 1 -25.85 2.22 -8.13
C MET A 1 -24.64 1.72 -7.32
N GLY A 2 -24.47 2.09 -6.04
CA GLY A 2 -23.35 1.58 -5.22
C GLY A 2 -23.52 0.12 -4.79
N GLU A 3 -24.71 -0.28 -4.35
CA GLU A 3 -24.96 -1.62 -3.79
C GLU A 3 -24.84 -2.75 -4.84
N ASP A 4 -25.40 -2.55 -6.04
CA ASP A 4 -25.30 -3.55 -7.12
C ASP A 4 -23.84 -3.74 -7.56
N PHE A 5 -23.07 -2.65 -7.68
CA PHE A 5 -21.66 -2.73 -8.06
C PHE A 5 -20.84 -3.48 -7.01
N SER A 6 -21.06 -3.20 -5.72
CA SER A 6 -20.42 -3.94 -4.63
C SER A 6 -20.73 -5.44 -4.69
N LEU A 7 -21.97 -5.82 -4.97
CA LEU A 7 -22.36 -7.22 -5.09
C LEU A 7 -21.66 -7.92 -6.27
N TYR A 8 -21.61 -7.30 -7.45
CA TYR A 8 -20.88 -7.86 -8.59
C TYR A 8 -19.37 -7.97 -8.30
N PHE A 9 -18.79 -6.97 -7.62
CA PHE A 9 -17.39 -6.99 -7.22
C PHE A 9 -17.10 -8.14 -6.26
N ASP A 10 -17.94 -8.34 -5.23
CA ASP A 10 -17.74 -9.40 -4.24
C ASP A 10 -17.83 -10.79 -4.86
N ILE A 11 -18.80 -11.01 -5.77
CA ILE A 11 -18.91 -12.28 -6.51
C ILE A 11 -17.62 -12.55 -7.29
N ILE A 12 -17.13 -11.58 -8.05
CA ILE A 12 -15.90 -11.71 -8.83
C ILE A 12 -14.70 -11.93 -7.91
N ALA A 13 -14.63 -11.23 -6.78
CA ALA A 13 -13.55 -11.33 -5.81
C ALA A 13 -13.45 -12.74 -5.23
N VAL A 14 -14.57 -13.40 -4.91
CA VAL A 14 -14.57 -14.79 -4.42
C VAL A 14 -13.95 -15.75 -5.43
N PHE A 15 -14.32 -15.65 -6.72
CA PHE A 15 -13.71 -16.47 -7.77
C PHE A 15 -12.22 -16.13 -7.94
N ALA A 16 -11.86 -14.86 -7.88
CA ALA A 16 -10.48 -14.39 -7.98
C ALA A 16 -9.61 -14.92 -6.83
N PHE A 17 -10.13 -14.98 -5.59
CA PHE A 17 -9.41 -15.55 -4.45
C PHE A 17 -9.15 -17.05 -4.63
N ILE A 18 -10.14 -17.81 -5.11
CA ILE A 18 -9.98 -19.24 -5.37
C ILE A 18 -8.95 -19.47 -6.48
N LEU A 19 -9.06 -18.74 -7.60
CA LEU A 19 -8.11 -18.83 -8.71
C LEU A 19 -6.71 -18.38 -8.30
N GLY A 20 -6.59 -17.31 -7.52
CA GLY A 20 -5.34 -16.77 -7.02
C GLY A 20 -4.63 -17.75 -6.09
N GLY A 21 -5.35 -18.28 -5.09
CA GLY A 21 -4.83 -19.32 -4.19
C GLY A 21 -4.45 -20.59 -4.94
N GLY A 22 -5.31 -21.06 -5.86
CA GLY A 22 -5.04 -22.23 -6.69
C GLY A 22 -3.81 -22.06 -7.59
N ASN A 23 -3.64 -20.87 -8.19
CA ASN A 23 -2.48 -20.55 -9.02
C ASN A 23 -1.19 -20.50 -8.19
N LEU A 24 -1.22 -19.87 -7.02
CA LEU A 24 -0.10 -19.85 -6.08
C LEU A 24 0.31 -21.28 -5.71
N CYS A 25 -0.64 -22.11 -5.29
CA CYS A 25 -0.38 -23.51 -5.00
C CYS A 25 0.23 -24.23 -6.21
N ARG A 26 -0.38 -24.13 -7.40
CA ARG A 26 0.10 -24.79 -8.63
C ARG A 26 1.54 -24.41 -8.97
N VAL A 27 1.87 -23.12 -8.94
CA VAL A 27 3.20 -22.60 -9.30
C VAL A 27 4.25 -23.07 -8.30
N HIS A 28 3.98 -22.93 -7.00
CA HIS A 28 4.94 -23.29 -5.97
C HIS A 28 5.07 -24.81 -5.81
N PHE A 29 4.00 -25.59 -5.90
CA PHE A 29 4.08 -27.06 -5.91
C PHE A 29 4.87 -27.58 -7.12
N SER A 30 4.63 -27.03 -8.32
CA SER A 30 5.41 -27.39 -9.52
C SER A 30 6.90 -27.04 -9.35
N LYS A 31 7.20 -25.90 -8.73
CA LYS A 31 8.58 -25.47 -8.44
C LYS A 31 9.28 -26.43 -7.45
N VAL A 32 8.58 -26.89 -6.42
CA VAL A 32 9.07 -27.86 -5.44
C VAL A 32 9.27 -29.24 -6.06
N TYR A 33 8.27 -29.75 -6.79
CA TYR A 33 8.32 -31.06 -7.44
C TYR A 33 9.47 -31.15 -8.45
N ARG A 34 9.66 -30.10 -9.26
CA ARG A 34 10.71 -30.04 -10.28
C ARG A 34 12.07 -29.58 -9.73
N LYS A 35 12.19 -29.33 -8.42
CA LYS A 35 13.40 -28.83 -7.74
C LYS A 35 14.10 -27.69 -8.50
N LYS A 36 13.33 -26.74 -9.03
CA LYS A 36 13.92 -25.57 -9.72
C LYS A 36 14.72 -24.71 -8.73
N THR A 37 15.55 -23.82 -9.25
CA THR A 37 16.31 -22.84 -8.44
C THR A 37 15.38 -22.17 -7.41
N ASP A 38 15.84 -22.07 -6.15
CA ASP A 38 15.08 -21.46 -5.06
C ASP A 38 13.78 -22.17 -4.67
N TRP A 39 13.68 -23.49 -4.88
CA TRP A 39 12.51 -24.29 -4.48
C TRP A 39 12.26 -24.33 -2.97
N GLN A 40 13.31 -24.22 -2.16
CA GLN A 40 13.22 -24.20 -0.70
C GLN A 40 12.34 -23.05 -0.18
N PHE A 41 12.43 -21.86 -0.80
CA PHE A 41 11.59 -20.71 -0.42
C PHE A 41 10.11 -20.94 -0.77
N SER A 42 9.82 -21.74 -1.81
CA SER A 42 8.44 -22.12 -2.13
C SER A 42 7.80 -22.98 -1.05
N ILE A 43 8.57 -23.78 -0.29
CA ILE A 43 8.02 -24.53 0.85
C ILE A 43 7.55 -23.56 1.93
N VAL A 44 8.38 -22.55 2.25
CA VAL A 44 8.03 -21.53 3.24
C VAL A 44 6.75 -20.80 2.82
N THR A 45 6.62 -20.44 1.53
CA THR A 45 5.39 -19.82 1.00
C THR A 45 4.16 -20.72 1.12
N LEU A 46 4.27 -22.00 0.73
CA LEU A 46 3.15 -22.95 0.82
C LEU A 46 2.75 -23.19 2.27
N LEU A 47 3.72 -23.39 3.16
CA LEU A 47 3.46 -23.60 4.58
C LEU A 47 2.80 -22.37 5.20
N GLY A 48 3.35 -21.18 4.96
CA GLY A 48 2.76 -19.92 5.43
C GLY A 48 1.33 -19.71 4.91
N PHE A 49 1.08 -20.00 3.63
CA PHE A 49 -0.26 -19.94 3.05
C PHE A 49 -1.24 -20.88 3.76
N PHE A 50 -0.89 -22.16 3.92
CA PHE A 50 -1.78 -23.12 4.57
C PHE A 50 -1.97 -22.85 6.07
N VAL A 51 -0.92 -22.41 6.78
CA VAL A 51 -1.03 -22.04 8.19
C VAL A 51 -1.97 -20.85 8.36
N MET A 52 -1.79 -19.79 7.57
CA MET A 52 -2.65 -18.60 7.65
C MET A 52 -4.09 -18.90 7.22
N LEU A 53 -4.26 -19.72 6.17
CA LEU A 53 -5.57 -20.17 5.70
C LEU A 53 -6.29 -21.00 6.77
N ALA A 54 -5.60 -21.96 7.40
CA ALA A 54 -6.18 -22.78 8.46
C ALA A 54 -6.51 -21.93 9.70
N ALA A 55 -5.62 -21.02 10.10
CA ALA A 55 -5.83 -20.10 11.21
C ALA A 55 -7.11 -19.26 11.03
N GLY A 56 -7.29 -18.68 9.83
CA GLY A 56 -8.46 -17.86 9.50
C GLY A 56 -9.74 -18.67 9.31
N LEU A 57 -9.68 -19.79 8.55
CA LEU A 57 -10.85 -20.59 8.21
C LEU A 57 -11.44 -21.31 9.42
N PHE A 58 -10.57 -21.86 10.29
CA PHE A 58 -11.01 -22.57 11.49
C PHE A 58 -11.06 -21.67 12.73
N LYS A 59 -10.69 -20.39 12.61
CA LYS A 59 -10.67 -19.40 13.72
C LYS A 59 -9.96 -19.93 14.97
N ILE A 60 -8.81 -20.56 14.76
CA ILE A 60 -8.06 -21.26 15.81
C ILE A 60 -7.63 -20.23 16.87
N GLY A 61 -7.80 -20.56 18.15
CA GLY A 61 -7.40 -19.68 19.26
C GLY A 61 -8.35 -18.51 19.56
N ASN A 62 -9.46 -18.38 18.83
CA ASN A 62 -10.42 -17.30 19.11
C ASN A 62 -11.11 -17.49 20.47
N PRO A 63 -11.12 -16.48 21.36
CA PRO A 63 -11.80 -16.54 22.66
C PRO A 63 -13.30 -16.86 22.57
N GLU A 64 -13.97 -16.41 21.51
CA GLU A 64 -15.41 -16.66 21.27
C GLU A 64 -15.65 -17.90 20.38
N GLY A 65 -14.60 -18.67 20.11
CA GLY A 65 -14.64 -19.84 19.23
C GLY A 65 -14.98 -19.48 17.78
N ILE A 66 -15.69 -20.36 17.08
CA ILE A 66 -15.97 -20.23 15.63
C ILE A 66 -16.92 -19.05 15.33
N GLN A 67 -17.66 -18.56 16.33
CA GLN A 67 -18.59 -17.42 16.14
C GLN A 67 -17.89 -16.07 16.21
N GLY A 68 -16.72 -15.99 16.86
CA GLY A 68 -15.97 -14.74 17.02
C GLY A 68 -15.37 -14.21 15.72
N ASP A 69 -15.00 -12.94 15.70
CA ASP A 69 -14.35 -12.32 14.55
C ASP A 69 -12.95 -12.94 14.30
N VAL A 70 -12.57 -13.12 13.03
CA VAL A 70 -11.25 -13.67 12.65
C VAL A 70 -10.10 -12.80 13.20
N THR A 71 -10.33 -11.51 13.39
CA THR A 71 -9.37 -10.52 13.91
C THR A 71 -9.48 -10.30 15.43
N ALA A 72 -10.30 -11.09 16.14
CA ALA A 72 -10.44 -10.95 17.58
C ALA A 72 -9.10 -11.06 18.30
N ALA A 73 -8.90 -10.23 19.34
CA ALA A 73 -7.67 -10.24 20.13
C ALA A 73 -7.43 -11.63 20.75
N GLY A 74 -6.25 -12.20 20.51
CA GLY A 74 -5.88 -13.56 20.92
C GLY A 74 -6.24 -14.65 19.92
N SER A 75 -6.86 -14.32 18.77
CA SER A 75 -6.99 -15.28 17.68
C SER A 75 -5.61 -15.58 17.07
N LEU A 76 -5.39 -16.84 16.69
CA LEU A 76 -4.12 -17.25 16.07
C LEU A 76 -3.88 -16.53 14.74
N PHE A 77 -4.97 -16.14 14.04
CA PHE A 77 -4.88 -15.32 12.84
C PHE A 77 -4.33 -13.92 13.14
N ALA A 78 -4.88 -13.22 14.15
CA ALA A 78 -4.41 -11.91 14.55
C ALA A 78 -2.96 -11.95 15.04
N ASP A 79 -2.61 -12.94 15.86
CA ASP A 79 -1.25 -13.10 16.40
C ASP A 79 -0.22 -13.34 15.28
N LEU A 80 -0.53 -14.20 14.30
CA LEU A 80 0.32 -14.42 13.14
C LEU A 80 0.42 -13.17 12.26
N TYR A 81 -0.68 -12.46 12.08
CA TYR A 81 -0.73 -11.21 11.31
C TYR A 81 0.19 -10.16 11.95
N ASP A 82 0.02 -9.89 13.24
CA ASP A 82 0.78 -8.84 13.94
C ASP A 82 2.23 -9.23 14.21
N SER A 83 2.52 -10.51 14.43
CA SER A 83 3.89 -10.96 14.76
C SER A 83 4.74 -11.26 13.54
N ILE A 84 4.13 -11.65 12.40
CA ILE A 84 4.87 -12.06 11.20
C ILE A 84 4.61 -11.09 10.06
N PHE A 85 3.34 -10.88 9.70
CA PHE A 85 3.02 -10.11 8.51
C PHE A 85 3.30 -8.60 8.68
N THR A 86 2.89 -8.01 9.79
CA THR A 86 3.11 -6.58 10.08
C THR A 86 4.60 -6.19 10.08
N PRO A 87 5.52 -6.91 10.76
CA PRO A 87 6.95 -6.60 10.69
C PRO A 87 7.55 -6.81 9.31
N LEU A 88 7.14 -7.86 8.58
CA LEU A 88 7.62 -8.09 7.20
C LEU A 88 7.20 -6.94 6.27
N GLN A 89 5.96 -6.48 6.35
CA GLN A 89 5.52 -5.27 5.65
C GLN A 89 6.35 -4.05 6.08
N GLY A 90 6.61 -3.91 7.38
CA GLY A 90 7.47 -2.86 7.94
C GLY A 90 8.86 -2.84 7.30
N THR A 91 9.50 -4.00 7.10
CA THR A 91 10.81 -4.08 6.43
C THR A 91 10.75 -3.66 4.96
N MET A 92 9.69 -4.05 4.24
CA MET A 92 9.48 -3.63 2.85
C MET A 92 9.29 -2.10 2.76
N TYR A 93 8.45 -1.52 3.63
CA TYR A 93 8.25 -0.08 3.68
C TYR A 93 9.49 0.68 4.15
N ALA A 94 10.28 0.12 5.08
CA ALA A 94 11.53 0.72 5.53
C ALA A 94 12.57 0.79 4.40
N LEU A 95 12.69 -0.27 3.60
CA LEU A 95 13.56 -0.27 2.41
C LEU A 95 13.10 0.77 1.38
N LEU A 96 11.80 0.82 1.10
CA LEU A 96 11.24 1.83 0.20
C LEU A 96 11.48 3.24 0.73
N ALA A 97 11.26 3.50 2.02
CA ALA A 97 11.51 4.78 2.64
C ALA A 97 12.98 5.20 2.53
N PHE A 98 13.91 4.26 2.75
CA PHE A 98 15.34 4.51 2.57
C PHE A 98 15.69 4.85 1.12
N PHE A 99 15.18 4.09 0.13
CA PHE A 99 15.42 4.37 -1.28
C PHE A 99 14.81 5.70 -1.73
N VAL A 100 13.59 6.00 -1.29
CA VAL A 100 12.94 7.29 -1.54
C VAL A 100 13.77 8.40 -0.94
N ALA A 101 14.14 8.33 0.34
CA ALA A 101 14.97 9.35 0.98
C ALA A 101 16.32 9.56 0.26
N SER A 102 17.00 8.49 -0.17
CA SER A 102 18.26 8.56 -0.90
C SER A 102 18.10 9.19 -2.29
N ALA A 103 17.08 8.76 -3.05
CA ALA A 103 16.77 9.32 -4.36
C ALA A 103 16.34 10.79 -4.25
N SER A 104 15.48 11.10 -3.29
CA SER A 104 15.02 12.43 -2.94
C SER A 104 16.20 13.32 -2.53
N TYR A 105 17.12 12.90 -1.66
CA TYR A 105 18.30 13.71 -1.31
C TYR A 105 19.16 14.05 -2.54
N ARG A 106 19.35 13.08 -3.45
CA ARG A 106 20.08 13.32 -4.71
C ARG A 106 19.33 14.26 -5.66
N ALA A 107 17.99 14.24 -5.65
CA ALA A 107 17.12 15.05 -6.50
C ALA A 107 16.77 16.44 -5.93
N PHE A 108 16.69 16.59 -4.61
CA PHE A 108 16.31 17.81 -3.88
C PHE A 108 17.45 18.78 -3.60
N ARG A 109 18.69 18.48 -4.05
CA ARG A 109 19.73 19.52 -4.09
C ARG A 109 19.22 20.60 -5.06
N ALA A 110 18.85 21.77 -4.54
CA ALA A 110 18.26 22.88 -5.31
C ALA A 110 19.17 23.26 -6.48
N LYS A 111 18.92 22.62 -7.63
CA LYS A 111 19.73 22.71 -8.84
C LYS A 111 18.94 23.37 -9.98
N ASN A 112 17.62 23.43 -9.88
CA ASN A 112 16.72 24.04 -10.83
C ASN A 112 15.46 24.61 -10.12
N ILE A 113 14.69 25.43 -10.85
CA ILE A 113 13.49 26.10 -10.34
C ILE A 113 12.43 25.07 -9.93
N ASP A 114 12.24 24.01 -10.72
CA ASP A 114 11.25 22.97 -10.44
C ASP A 114 11.52 22.22 -9.12
N ALA A 115 12.77 21.83 -8.86
CA ALA A 115 13.14 21.20 -7.59
C ALA A 115 13.01 22.17 -6.41
N SER A 116 13.18 23.47 -6.64
CA SER A 116 13.02 24.51 -5.61
C SER A 116 11.54 24.67 -5.22
N ILE A 117 10.64 24.68 -6.21
CA ILE A 117 9.19 24.69 -5.96
C ILE A 117 8.77 23.43 -5.19
N LEU A 118 9.25 22.26 -5.61
CA LEU A 118 8.96 20.99 -4.93
C LEU A 118 9.49 20.98 -3.49
N LEU A 119 10.69 21.53 -3.26
CA LEU A 119 11.31 21.61 -1.94
C LEU A 119 10.52 22.54 -1.00
N ILE A 120 10.10 23.71 -1.50
CA ILE A 120 9.27 24.66 -0.72
C ILE A 120 7.92 24.02 -0.39
N ALA A 121 7.26 23.38 -1.36
CA ALA A 121 6.00 22.69 -1.12
C ALA A 121 6.15 21.58 -0.07
N ALA A 122 7.21 20.76 -0.16
CA ALA A 122 7.49 19.71 0.81
C ALA A 122 7.73 20.28 2.23
N PHE A 123 8.46 21.39 2.33
CA PHE A 123 8.70 22.06 3.60
C PHE A 123 7.41 22.61 4.23
N VAL A 124 6.56 23.26 3.44
CA VAL A 124 5.24 23.77 3.88
C VAL A 124 4.36 22.63 4.40
N ILE A 125 4.27 21.53 3.65
CA ILE A 125 3.47 20.36 4.05
C ILE A 125 4.00 19.75 5.35
N LEU A 126 5.31 19.58 5.47
CA LEU A 126 5.91 19.00 6.67
C LEU A 126 5.67 19.89 7.89
N LEU A 127 5.77 21.21 7.73
CA LEU A 127 5.47 22.15 8.80
C LEU A 127 3.98 22.09 9.18
N GLY A 128 3.07 22.11 8.22
CA GLY A 128 1.61 22.10 8.48
C GLY A 128 1.04 20.80 9.03
N ARG A 129 1.70 19.65 8.82
CA ARG A 129 1.28 18.34 9.37
C ARG A 129 1.85 18.02 10.75
N THR A 130 2.68 18.89 11.30
CA THR A 130 3.23 18.74 12.66
C THR A 130 2.56 19.71 13.64
N PRO A 131 2.68 19.51 14.97
CA PRO A 131 2.23 20.48 15.96
C PRO A 131 3.07 21.78 16.00
N ALA A 132 4.13 21.89 15.20
CA ALA A 132 5.04 23.03 15.22
C ALA A 132 4.39 24.40 14.90
N PRO A 133 3.45 24.54 13.93
CA PRO A 133 2.90 25.84 13.57
C PRO A 133 2.14 26.51 14.71
N SER A 134 1.36 25.76 15.48
CA SER A 134 0.60 26.29 16.62
C SER A 134 1.53 26.72 17.75
N LEU A 135 2.53 25.90 18.10
CA LEU A 135 3.52 26.23 19.13
C LEU A 135 4.31 27.50 18.79
N ILE A 136 4.72 27.64 17.53
CA ILE A 136 5.44 28.82 17.05
C ILE A 136 4.52 30.04 17.05
N ALA A 137 3.26 29.88 16.64
CA ALA A 137 2.29 30.96 16.64
C ALA A 137 2.02 31.49 18.06
N ASP A 138 1.85 30.61 19.04
CA ASP A 138 1.63 30.98 20.44
C ASP A 138 2.84 31.72 21.04
N PHE A 139 4.06 31.30 20.70
CA PHE A 139 5.28 32.01 21.08
C PHE A 139 5.30 33.44 20.54
N PHE A 140 5.02 33.64 19.25
CA PHE A 140 5.01 34.96 18.63
C PHE A 140 3.86 35.84 19.13
N ALA A 141 2.72 35.25 19.45
CA ALA A 141 1.61 35.94 20.10
C ALA A 141 2.01 36.45 21.49
N GLY A 142 2.68 35.63 22.31
CA GLY A 142 3.21 36.02 23.62
C GLY A 142 4.31 37.08 23.55
N ALA A 143 5.08 37.12 22.47
CA ALA A 143 6.10 38.14 22.21
C ALA A 143 5.53 39.48 21.67
N GLY A 144 4.20 39.58 21.48
CA GLY A 144 3.55 40.77 20.93
C GLY A 144 3.71 40.95 19.41
N ILE A 145 4.21 39.93 18.70
CA ILE A 145 4.45 39.95 17.24
C ILE A 145 3.27 39.27 16.54
N GLY A 146 2.11 39.95 16.52
CA GLY A 146 0.85 39.40 16.01
C GLY A 146 0.89 38.93 14.55
N PHE A 147 1.63 39.63 13.67
CA PHE A 147 1.74 39.24 12.25
C PHE A 147 2.38 37.86 12.05
N MET A 148 3.41 37.52 12.84
CA MET A 148 4.05 36.20 12.78
C MET A 148 3.09 35.11 13.29
N ALA A 149 2.35 35.38 14.37
CA ALA A 149 1.35 34.43 14.88
C ALA A 149 0.26 34.10 13.85
N THR A 150 -0.23 35.09 13.09
CA THR A 150 -1.19 34.86 12.01
C THR A 150 -0.58 34.09 10.84
N ALA A 151 0.66 34.40 10.46
CA ALA A 151 1.34 33.70 9.37
C ALA A 151 1.53 32.20 9.66
N PHE A 152 1.94 31.84 10.87
CA PHE A 152 2.13 30.43 11.25
C PHE A 152 0.79 29.67 11.40
N ASN A 153 -0.27 30.33 11.88
CA ASN A 153 -1.62 29.74 11.91
C ASN A 153 -2.22 29.48 10.52
N PHE A 154 -1.73 30.16 9.47
CA PHE A 154 -2.18 29.95 8.09
C PHE A 154 -1.52 28.73 7.42
N VAL A 155 -0.39 28.22 7.95
CA VAL A 155 0.36 27.11 7.33
C VAL A 155 -0.44 25.80 7.25
N PRO A 156 -1.21 25.38 8.27
CA PRO A 156 -2.10 24.22 8.17
C PRO A 156 -3.13 24.37 7.05
N THR A 157 -3.79 25.54 6.93
CA THR A 157 -4.77 25.80 5.86
C THR A 157 -4.16 25.73 4.46
N LEU A 158 -2.95 26.26 4.28
CA LEU A 158 -2.20 26.10 3.02
C LEU A 158 -1.88 24.64 2.73
N THR A 159 -1.50 23.88 3.76
CA THR A 159 -1.20 22.45 3.63
C THR A 159 -2.44 21.67 3.20
N ASP A 160 -3.59 21.95 3.79
CA ASP A 160 -4.86 21.32 3.42
C ASP A 160 -5.24 21.66 1.97
N TRP A 161 -5.11 22.93 1.55
CA TRP A 161 -5.36 23.31 0.16
C TRP A 161 -4.45 22.56 -0.83
N ILE A 162 -3.15 22.42 -0.53
CA ILE A 162 -2.21 21.64 -1.37
C ILE A 162 -2.63 20.16 -1.42
N MET A 163 -3.07 19.60 -0.30
CA MET A 163 -3.44 18.19 -0.23
C MET A 163 -4.77 17.88 -0.92
N ASP A 164 -5.73 18.79 -0.82
CA ASP A 164 -7.11 18.61 -1.30
C ASP A 164 -7.30 19.01 -2.77
N VAL A 165 -6.46 19.90 -3.30
CA VAL A 165 -6.59 20.39 -4.69
C VAL A 165 -5.56 19.73 -5.61
N PRO A 166 -4.27 20.14 -5.66
CA PRO A 166 -3.32 19.59 -6.61
C PRO A 166 -2.94 18.14 -6.32
N ASN A 167 -2.74 17.76 -5.05
CA ASN A 167 -2.40 16.38 -4.72
C ASN A 167 -3.58 15.42 -5.01
N LEU A 168 -4.80 15.77 -4.62
CA LEU A 168 -5.98 14.95 -4.94
C LEU A 168 -6.21 14.83 -6.45
N ALA A 169 -6.02 15.91 -7.22
CA ALA A 169 -6.09 15.87 -8.68
C ALA A 169 -5.05 14.91 -9.27
N GLY A 170 -3.80 14.97 -8.80
CA GLY A 170 -2.73 14.07 -9.21
C GLY A 170 -3.01 12.61 -8.88
N GLN A 171 -3.47 12.32 -7.66
CA GLN A 171 -3.86 10.96 -7.25
C GLN A 171 -4.98 10.40 -8.13
N ARG A 172 -6.01 11.20 -8.43
CA ARG A 172 -7.09 10.78 -9.35
C ARG A 172 -6.58 10.50 -10.75
N ALA A 173 -5.71 11.35 -11.30
CA ALA A 173 -5.12 11.13 -12.61
C ALA A 173 -4.31 9.82 -12.66
N ILE A 174 -3.50 9.55 -11.63
CA ILE A 174 -2.74 8.30 -11.51
C ILE A 174 -3.68 7.09 -11.43
N LEU A 175 -4.71 7.14 -10.57
CA LEU A 175 -5.67 6.04 -10.41
C LEU A 175 -6.41 5.73 -11.72
N ILE A 176 -6.85 6.77 -12.45
CA ILE A 176 -7.50 6.60 -13.76
C ILE A 176 -6.51 5.99 -14.76
N GLY A 177 -5.26 6.46 -14.78
CA GLY A 177 -4.21 5.91 -15.65
C GLY A 177 -3.92 4.44 -15.38
N ILE A 178 -3.81 4.06 -14.10
CA ILE A 178 -3.61 2.66 -13.69
C ILE A 178 -4.82 1.81 -14.10
N ALA A 179 -6.04 2.28 -13.84
CA ALA A 179 -7.26 1.56 -14.19
C ALA A 179 -7.35 1.29 -15.70
N LEU A 180 -7.09 2.31 -16.53
CA LEU A 180 -7.05 2.16 -17.99
C LEU A 180 -5.94 1.21 -18.44
N GLY A 181 -4.76 1.26 -17.81
CA GLY A 181 -3.65 0.34 -18.08
C GLY A 181 -4.02 -1.12 -17.79
N VAL A 182 -4.66 -1.39 -16.65
CA VAL A 182 -5.13 -2.72 -16.26
C VAL A 182 -6.21 -3.23 -17.22
N ILE A 183 -7.19 -2.39 -17.60
CA ILE A 183 -8.23 -2.75 -18.57
C ILE A 183 -7.59 -3.10 -19.93
N SER A 184 -6.61 -2.31 -20.38
CA SER A 184 -5.89 -2.59 -21.64
C SER A 184 -5.16 -3.93 -21.60
N MET A 185 -4.47 -4.25 -20.51
CA MET A 185 -3.82 -5.56 -20.33
C MET A 185 -4.85 -6.69 -20.32
N ALA A 186 -5.95 -6.54 -19.57
CA ALA A 186 -7.00 -7.55 -19.51
C ALA A 186 -7.61 -7.84 -20.90
N LEU A 187 -7.85 -6.79 -21.71
CA LEU A 187 -8.32 -6.95 -23.08
C LEU A 187 -7.31 -7.68 -23.97
N ARG A 188 -6.01 -7.34 -23.88
CA ARG A 188 -4.96 -8.04 -24.63
C ARG A 188 -4.88 -9.53 -24.30
N LEU A 189 -5.10 -9.87 -23.03
CA LEU A 189 -5.16 -11.26 -22.56
C LEU A 189 -6.40 -11.98 -23.10
N ILE A 190 -7.59 -11.39 -22.98
CA ILE A 190 -8.84 -11.97 -23.47
C ILE A 190 -8.80 -12.20 -24.99
N LEU A 191 -8.25 -11.24 -25.74
CA LEU A 191 -8.11 -11.32 -27.19
C LEU A 191 -6.95 -12.24 -27.63
N GLY A 192 -6.18 -12.81 -26.69
CA GLY A 192 -5.08 -13.74 -26.99
C GLY A 192 -3.88 -13.10 -27.71
N VAL A 193 -3.81 -11.77 -27.73
CA VAL A 193 -2.68 -11.01 -28.28
C VAL A 193 -1.45 -11.20 -27.38
N GLU A 194 -1.66 -11.25 -26.07
CA GLU A 194 -0.60 -11.46 -25.08
C GLU A 194 -0.54 -12.95 -24.67
N ARG A 195 0.44 -13.67 -25.22
CA ARG A 195 0.59 -15.13 -25.05
C ARG A 195 1.49 -15.55 -23.88
N THR A 196 2.01 -14.60 -23.11
CA THR A 196 3.01 -14.84 -22.05
C THR A 196 2.52 -15.83 -20.97
N TYR A 197 1.21 -15.92 -20.73
CA TYR A 197 0.62 -16.89 -19.78
C TYR A 197 0.42 -18.30 -20.35
N LEU A 198 0.57 -18.50 -21.67
CA LEU A 198 0.38 -19.79 -22.33
C LEU A 198 1.65 -20.66 -22.38
N GLY A 199 2.73 -20.24 -21.70
CA GLY A 199 3.93 -21.08 -21.55
C GLY A 199 4.71 -21.30 -22.84
N ALA A 200 4.74 -20.32 -23.74
CA ALA A 200 5.61 -20.33 -24.91
C ALA A 200 7.06 -20.00 -24.54
N ASP A 201 7.67 -20.82 -23.67
CA ASP A 201 9.11 -20.99 -23.55
C ASP A 201 9.39 -22.49 -23.49
N SER A 202 9.34 -23.08 -24.68
CA SER A 202 9.92 -24.39 -24.97
C SER A 202 10.72 -24.25 -26.26
N LYS A 203 11.92 -23.68 -26.14
CA LYS A 203 13.08 -24.06 -26.94
C LYS A 203 14.27 -24.20 -26.01
#